data_AF-F1VUU3-F1
#
_entry.id   AF-F1VUU3-F1
#
_cell.length_a   1.000
_cell.length_b   1.000
_cell.length_c   1.000
_cell.angle_alpha   90.00
_cell.angle_beta   90.00
_cell.angle_gamma   90.00
#
_symmetry.space_group_name_H-M   'P 1'
#
loop_
_entity.id
_entity.type
_entity.pdbx_description
1 polymer ?
#
loop_
_entity_poly.entity_id
_entity_poly.type
_entity_poly.pdbx_seq_one_letter_code
_entity_poly.pdbx_strand_id
1 'polypeptide(L)'
;MAPAGIFHAGDPAQAFELGASAARLTHGHPTGYLSAGVFAAIVAELMAGKGLPDAIASARTILLAMPDHAETLAALDSAVDRAEAGELPQSAIPALGEGWIAEEALAISVYCALVAESLEEGVILAVNITGRSLAICWAHCIAWRDGDPGTLAGDSGVA
;
A
#
# COMPACT_ATOMS: atom_id res chain seq x y z
N MET A 1 -6.06 6.89 2.66
CA MET A 1 -7.28 6.08 2.88
C MET A 1 -7.10 4.93 3.86
N ALA A 2 -6.03 4.91 4.67
CA ALA A 2 -5.83 3.88 5.70
C ALA A 2 -6.97 3.80 6.75
N PRO A 3 -7.58 4.92 7.21
CA PRO A 3 -8.72 4.83 8.13
C PRO A 3 -9.93 4.08 7.56
N ALA A 4 -10.17 4.17 6.25
CA ALA A 4 -11.24 3.42 5.60
C ALA A 4 -10.97 1.90 5.63
N GLY A 5 -9.72 1.49 5.40
CA GLY A 5 -9.29 0.10 5.52
C GLY A 5 -9.39 -0.43 6.94
N ILE A 6 -8.95 0.35 7.94
CA ILE A 6 -9.06 -0.03 9.36
C ILE A 6 -10.52 -0.16 9.79
N PHE A 7 -11.37 0.79 9.38
CA PHE A 7 -12.80 0.78 9.74
C PHE A 7 -13.54 -0.44 9.15
N HIS A 8 -13.13 -0.90 7.97
CA HIS A 8 -13.67 -2.09 7.31
C HIS A 8 -12.69 -3.27 7.34
N ALA A 9 -11.96 -3.47 8.43
CA ALA A 9 -11.05 -4.61 8.59
C ALA A 9 -11.77 -5.94 8.28
N GLY A 10 -11.20 -6.74 7.38
CA GLY A 10 -11.80 -7.98 6.89
C GLY A 10 -12.88 -7.82 5.80
N ASP A 11 -13.21 -6.59 5.38
CA ASP A 11 -14.11 -6.30 4.27
C ASP A 11 -13.43 -5.36 3.25
N PRO A 12 -12.57 -5.90 2.37
CA PRO A 12 -11.81 -5.10 1.41
C PRO A 12 -12.70 -4.38 0.40
N ALA A 13 -13.89 -4.90 0.09
CA ALA A 13 -14.80 -4.29 -0.89
C ALA A 13 -15.41 -3.00 -0.33
N GLN A 14 -15.90 -3.02 0.90
CA GLN A 14 -16.38 -1.79 1.56
C GLN A 14 -15.24 -0.80 1.82
N ALA A 15 -14.06 -1.28 2.20
CA ALA A 15 -12.88 -0.43 2.34
C ALA A 15 -12.52 0.28 1.03
N PHE A 16 -12.50 -0.46 -0.09
CA PHE A 16 -12.26 0.07 -1.41
C PHE A 16 -13.27 1.15 -1.78
N GLU A 17 -14.56 0.85 -1.64
CA GLU A 17 -15.65 1.77 -1.99
C GLU A 17 -15.57 3.07 -1.20
N LEU A 18 -15.37 2.97 0.12
CA LEU A 18 -15.24 4.13 0.99
C LEU A 18 -13.99 4.96 0.64
N GLY A 19 -12.85 4.31 0.43
CA GLY A 19 -11.59 4.95 0.07
C GLY A 19 -11.66 5.69 -1.27
N ALA A 20 -12.22 5.03 -2.29
CA ALA A 20 -12.40 5.61 -3.62
C ALA A 20 -13.43 6.74 -3.60
N SER A 21 -14.56 6.56 -2.93
CA SER A 21 -15.60 7.60 -2.84
C SER A 21 -15.10 8.85 -2.13
N ALA A 22 -14.31 8.70 -1.06
CA ALA A 22 -13.69 9.83 -0.36
C ALA A 22 -12.65 10.53 -1.25
N ALA A 23 -11.79 9.79 -1.95
CA ALA A 23 -10.77 10.36 -2.82
C ALA A 23 -11.37 11.12 -4.00
N ARG A 24 -12.50 10.67 -4.54
CA ARG A 24 -13.20 11.28 -5.67
C ARG A 24 -13.71 12.69 -5.38
N LEU A 25 -13.82 13.09 -4.11
CA LEU A 25 -14.15 14.45 -3.71
C LEU A 25 -13.04 15.47 -4.04
N THR A 26 -11.79 15.01 -4.11
CA THR A 26 -10.61 15.88 -4.32
C THR A 26 -9.81 15.51 -5.57
N HIS A 27 -10.00 14.31 -6.12
CA HIS A 27 -9.34 13.83 -7.32
C HIS A 27 -10.38 13.57 -8.41
N GLY A 28 -10.27 14.31 -9.52
CA GLY A 28 -11.20 14.19 -10.66
C GLY A 28 -10.93 12.99 -11.56
N HIS A 29 -9.70 12.48 -11.58
CA HIS A 29 -9.30 11.38 -12.46
C HIS A 29 -9.56 10.00 -11.82
N PRO A 30 -10.06 9.00 -12.58
CA PRO A 30 -10.24 7.62 -12.11
C PRO A 30 -9.06 7.05 -11.36
N THR A 31 -7.88 7.15 -11.95
CA THR A 31 -6.62 6.65 -11.39
C THR A 31 -6.34 7.19 -9.99
N GLY A 32 -6.70 8.45 -9.73
CA GLY A 32 -6.55 9.08 -8.41
C GLY A 32 -7.36 8.37 -7.31
N TYR A 33 -8.65 8.17 -7.56
CA TYR A 33 -9.53 7.58 -6.57
C TYR A 33 -9.49 6.05 -6.54
N LEU A 34 -9.23 5.38 -7.66
CA LEU A 34 -9.06 3.92 -7.71
C LEU A 34 -7.81 3.48 -6.95
N SER A 35 -6.68 4.18 -7.10
CA SER A 35 -5.48 3.92 -6.30
C SER A 35 -5.75 4.02 -4.79
N ALA A 36 -6.54 5.02 -4.39
CA ALA A 36 -6.93 5.21 -3.00
C ALA A 36 -7.83 4.07 -2.47
N GLY A 37 -8.71 3.53 -3.31
CA GLY A 37 -9.52 2.35 -3.02
C GLY A 37 -8.66 1.08 -2.86
N VAL A 38 -7.72 0.85 -3.78
CA VAL A 38 -6.77 -0.29 -3.71
C VAL A 38 -6.04 -0.28 -2.37
N PHE A 39 -5.52 0.87 -1.96
CA PHE A 39 -4.84 0.99 -0.67
C PHE A 39 -5.73 0.68 0.53
N ALA A 40 -6.96 1.18 0.53
CA ALA A 40 -7.90 0.88 1.60
C ALA A 40 -8.21 -0.62 1.69
N ALA A 41 -8.38 -1.28 0.54
CA ALA A 41 -8.59 -2.74 0.47
C ALA A 41 -7.38 -3.54 0.99
N ILE A 42 -6.16 -3.14 0.61
CA ILE A 42 -4.93 -3.78 1.13
C ILE A 42 -4.87 -3.65 2.65
N VAL A 43 -5.08 -2.45 3.19
CA VAL A 43 -5.07 -2.21 4.64
C VAL A 43 -6.15 -3.03 5.35
N ALA A 44 -7.36 -3.14 4.79
CA ALA A 44 -8.43 -3.93 5.38
C ALA A 44 -8.07 -5.42 5.55
N GLU A 45 -7.36 -5.98 4.57
CA GLU A 45 -6.92 -7.37 4.59
C GLU A 45 -5.74 -7.59 5.53
N LEU A 46 -4.79 -6.64 5.58
CA LEU A 46 -3.69 -6.67 6.54
C LEU A 46 -4.21 -6.60 7.99
N MET A 47 -5.21 -5.76 8.26
CA MET A 47 -5.86 -5.68 9.57
C MET A 47 -6.65 -6.95 9.93
N ALA A 48 -7.03 -7.74 8.93
CA ALA A 48 -7.61 -9.08 9.13
C ALA A 48 -6.55 -10.18 9.30
N GLY A 49 -5.26 -9.84 9.29
CA GLY A 49 -4.15 -10.76 9.48
C GLY A 49 -3.72 -11.51 8.20
N LYS A 50 -4.17 -11.09 7.01
CA LYS A 50 -3.67 -11.67 5.76
C LYS A 50 -2.24 -11.22 5.48
N GLY A 51 -1.50 -12.07 4.78
CA GLY A 51 -0.18 -11.70 4.24
C GLY A 51 -0.31 -10.63 3.15
N LEU A 52 0.75 -9.83 2.98
CA LEU A 52 0.78 -8.76 1.99
C LEU A 52 0.47 -9.23 0.54
N PRO A 53 1.03 -10.36 0.03
CA PRO A 53 0.70 -10.85 -1.31
C PRO A 53 -0.81 -11.14 -1.48
N ASP A 54 -1.43 -11.77 -0.48
CA ASP A 54 -2.87 -12.10 -0.51
C ASP A 54 -3.75 -10.84 -0.43
N ALA A 55 -3.32 -9.85 0.36
CA ALA A 55 -3.98 -8.54 0.46
C ALA A 55 -3.96 -7.79 -0.88
N ILE A 56 -2.81 -7.78 -1.56
CA ILE A 56 -2.66 -7.19 -2.90
C ILE A 56 -3.53 -7.93 -3.92
N ALA A 57 -3.52 -9.26 -3.93
CA ALA A 57 -4.34 -10.06 -4.84
C ALA A 57 -5.85 -9.80 -4.66
N SER A 58 -6.29 -9.64 -3.40
CA SER A 58 -7.68 -9.32 -3.06
C SER A 58 -8.06 -7.92 -3.57
N ALA A 59 -7.22 -6.91 -3.31
CA ALA A 59 -7.44 -5.55 -3.81
C ALA A 59 -7.42 -5.46 -5.34
N ARG A 60 -6.51 -6.20 -6.00
CA ARG A 60 -6.43 -6.32 -7.46
C ARG A 60 -7.71 -6.91 -8.07
N THR A 61 -8.28 -7.93 -7.42
CA THR A 61 -9.55 -8.54 -7.87
C THR A 61 -10.70 -7.54 -7.84
N ILE A 62 -10.78 -6.69 -6.80
CA ILE A 62 -11.77 -5.62 -6.70
C ILE A 62 -11.54 -4.58 -7.79
N LEU A 63 -10.29 -4.16 -7.99
CA LEU A 63 -9.92 -3.17 -9.00
C LEU A 63 -10.33 -3.60 -10.42
N LEU A 64 -10.16 -4.87 -10.79
CA LEU A 64 -10.56 -5.42 -12.09
C LEU A 64 -12.06 -5.28 -12.39
N ALA A 65 -12.90 -5.18 -11.36
CA ALA A 65 -14.34 -4.98 -11.51
C ALA A 65 -14.72 -3.51 -11.77
N MET A 66 -13.79 -2.57 -11.64
CA MET A 66 -14.06 -1.13 -11.78
C MET A 66 -13.92 -0.66 -13.23
N PRO A 67 -14.73 0.31 -13.69
CA PRO A 67 -14.44 1.00 -14.94
C PRO A 67 -13.14 1.81 -14.82
N ASP A 68 -12.47 2.04 -15.96
CA ASP A 68 -11.25 2.85 -16.07
C ASP A 68 -10.07 2.39 -15.19
N HIS A 69 -10.04 1.11 -14.81
CA HIS A 69 -9.02 0.54 -13.91
C HIS A 69 -7.63 0.36 -14.52
N ALA A 70 -7.49 0.49 -15.84
CA ALA A 70 -6.32 0.01 -16.58
C ALA A 70 -5.00 0.65 -16.12
N GLU A 71 -4.97 1.96 -15.86
CA GLU A 71 -3.77 2.67 -15.40
C GLU A 71 -3.35 2.23 -13.99
N THR A 72 -4.30 2.21 -13.05
CA THR A 72 -4.05 1.74 -11.68
C THR A 72 -3.60 0.28 -11.66
N LEU A 73 -4.22 -0.57 -12.50
CA LEU A 73 -3.87 -1.98 -12.60
C LEU A 73 -2.44 -2.15 -13.14
N ALA A 74 -2.10 -1.44 -14.22
CA ALA A 74 -0.75 -1.51 -14.79
C ALA A 74 0.33 -1.07 -13.81
N ALA A 75 0.06 -0.02 -13.01
CA ALA A 75 0.98 0.43 -11.98
C ALA A 75 1.12 -0.60 -10.83
N LEU A 76 0.01 -1.18 -10.37
CA LEU A 76 0.02 -2.22 -9.34
C LEU A 76 0.78 -3.47 -9.80
N ASP A 77 0.49 -3.95 -11.02
CA ASP A 77 1.12 -5.14 -11.59
C ASP A 77 2.62 -4.92 -11.81
N SER A 78 3.02 -3.75 -12.33
CA SER A 78 4.43 -3.37 -12.48
C SER A 78 5.20 -3.41 -11.16
N ALA A 79 4.59 -3.00 -10.05
CA ALA A 79 5.22 -3.06 -8.73
C ALA A 79 5.45 -4.51 -8.27
N VAL A 80 4.44 -5.37 -8.46
CA VAL A 80 4.52 -6.80 -8.11
C VAL A 80 5.56 -7.51 -8.96
N ASP A 81 5.50 -7.34 -10.28
CA ASP A 81 6.42 -7.99 -11.24
C ASP A 81 7.88 -7.67 -10.93
N ARG A 82 8.20 -6.42 -10.60
CA ARG A 82 9.57 -5.99 -10.26
C ARG A 82 10.04 -6.57 -8.93
N ALA A 83 9.16 -6.63 -7.94
CA ALA A 83 9.48 -7.25 -6.65
C ALA A 83 9.73 -8.75 -6.81
N GLU A 84 8.90 -9.45 -7.58
CA GLU A 84 9.06 -10.89 -7.88
C GLU A 84 10.32 -11.17 -8.71
N ALA A 85 10.68 -10.27 -9.63
CA ALA A 85 11.92 -10.34 -10.39
C ALA A 85 13.18 -10.09 -9.54
N GLY A 86 13.02 -9.68 -8.27
CA GLY A 86 14.14 -9.34 -7.38
C GLY A 86 14.93 -8.11 -7.86
N GLU A 87 14.27 -7.18 -8.57
CA GLU A 87 14.91 -5.93 -8.96
C GLU A 87 15.34 -5.16 -7.71
N LEU A 88 16.46 -4.45 -7.79
CA LEU A 88 16.96 -3.66 -6.66
C LEU A 88 16.18 -2.33 -6.57
N PRO A 89 15.97 -1.78 -5.35
CA PRO A 89 15.25 -0.51 -5.19
C PRO A 89 15.79 0.64 -6.03
N GLN A 90 17.11 0.70 -6.23
CA GLN A 90 17.77 1.76 -7.01
C GLN A 90 17.39 1.73 -8.50
N SER A 91 17.00 0.57 -9.04
CA SER A 91 16.54 0.44 -10.43
C SER A 91 15.01 0.42 -10.54
N ALA A 92 14.32 -0.24 -9.60
CA ALA A 92 12.88 -0.41 -9.64
C ALA A 92 12.13 0.90 -9.38
N ILE A 93 12.52 1.67 -8.35
CA ILE A 93 11.79 2.89 -7.95
C ILE A 93 11.72 3.92 -9.08
N PRO A 94 12.84 4.32 -9.74
CA PRO A 94 12.77 5.28 -10.85
C PRO A 94 11.94 4.80 -12.05
N ALA A 95 11.81 3.48 -12.22
CA ALA A 95 11.06 2.89 -13.30
C ALA A 95 9.55 2.73 -13.00
N LEU A 96 9.17 2.80 -11.72
CA LEU A 96 7.79 2.88 -11.26
C LEU A 96 7.24 4.31 -11.26
N GLY A 97 8.12 5.30 -11.41
CA GLY A 97 7.79 6.72 -11.52
C GLY A 97 8.46 7.55 -10.44
N GLU A 98 8.00 8.79 -10.29
CA GLU A 98 8.54 9.73 -9.32
C GLU A 98 7.61 9.91 -8.10
N GLY A 99 6.41 9.31 -8.13
CA GLY A 99 5.44 9.36 -7.03
C GLY A 99 4.58 10.62 -7.02
N TRP A 100 4.51 11.36 -8.14
CA TRP A 100 3.74 12.61 -8.23
C TRP A 100 2.25 12.38 -8.37
N ILE A 101 1.87 11.24 -8.95
CA ILE A 101 0.50 10.83 -9.22
C ILE A 101 0.16 9.56 -8.43
N ALA A 102 -1.13 9.29 -8.28
CA ALA A 102 -1.62 8.36 -7.25
C ALA A 102 -1.20 6.90 -7.50
N GLU A 103 -1.19 6.50 -8.76
CA GLU A 103 -0.78 5.19 -9.23
C GLU A 103 0.73 4.94 -9.08
N GLU A 104 1.57 5.95 -9.31
CA GLU A 104 3.02 5.85 -9.04
C GLU A 104 3.26 5.71 -7.54
N ALA A 105 2.58 6.55 -6.73
CA ALA A 105 2.69 6.46 -5.28
C ALA A 105 2.22 5.10 -4.74
N LEU A 106 1.11 4.55 -5.28
CA LEU A 106 0.64 3.20 -4.98
C LEU A 106 1.70 2.16 -5.34
N ALA A 107 2.18 2.17 -6.58
CA ALA A 107 3.11 1.19 -7.10
C ALA A 107 4.42 1.17 -6.31
N ILE A 108 5.02 2.33 -6.08
CA ILE A 108 6.27 2.44 -5.32
C ILE A 108 6.06 1.96 -3.88
N SER A 109 4.94 2.31 -3.23
CA SER A 109 4.64 1.87 -1.86
C SER A 109 4.46 0.35 -1.75
N VAL A 110 3.76 -0.26 -2.72
CA VAL A 110 3.57 -1.70 -2.79
C VAL A 110 4.91 -2.40 -3.02
N TYR A 111 5.72 -1.92 -3.97
CA TYR A 111 7.05 -2.45 -4.23
C TYR A 111 7.93 -2.40 -2.97
N CYS A 112 8.04 -1.24 -2.33
CA CYS A 112 8.84 -1.09 -1.11
C CYS A 112 8.37 -2.04 0.01
N ALA A 113 7.06 -2.21 0.18
CA ALA A 113 6.54 -3.12 1.19
C ALA A 113 6.77 -4.60 0.87
N LEU A 114 6.81 -4.98 -0.41
CA LEU A 114 7.10 -6.35 -0.85
C LEU A 114 8.57 -6.71 -0.65
N VAL A 115 9.50 -5.79 -0.90
CA VAL A 115 10.95 -6.06 -0.83
C VAL A 115 11.57 -5.81 0.55
N ALA A 116 10.88 -5.06 1.43
CA ALA A 116 11.40 -4.77 2.76
C ALA A 116 11.44 -6.02 3.66
N GLU A 117 12.56 -6.22 4.35
CA GLU A 117 12.74 -7.31 5.32
C GLU A 117 12.27 -6.91 6.72
N SER A 118 12.11 -5.61 6.99
CA SER A 118 11.61 -5.08 8.26
C SER A 118 10.81 -3.79 8.09
N LEU A 119 10.04 -3.42 9.12
CA LEU A 119 9.34 -2.13 9.14
C LEU A 119 10.31 -0.94 9.02
N GLU A 120 11.46 -1.01 9.71
CA GLU A 120 12.49 0.02 9.66
C GLU A 120 13.02 0.18 8.24
N GLU A 121 13.35 -0.92 7.57
CA GLU A 121 13.81 -0.91 6.18
C GLU A 121 12.72 -0.37 5.23
N GLY A 122 11.47 -0.80 5.40
CA GLY A 122 10.34 -0.31 4.60
C GLY A 122 10.16 1.20 4.73
N VAL A 123 10.30 1.74 5.95
CA VAL A 123 10.26 3.19 6.19
C VAL A 123 11.47 3.88 5.56
N ILE A 124 12.68 3.33 5.69
CA ILE A 124 13.91 3.90 5.09
C ILE A 124 13.79 3.95 3.56
N LEU A 125 13.31 2.89 2.93
CA LEU A 125 13.08 2.86 1.48
C LEU A 125 12.08 3.93 1.08
N ALA A 126 10.98 4.08 1.83
CA ALA A 126 9.93 5.03 1.53
C ALA A 126 10.36 6.51 1.69
N VAL A 127 11.15 6.84 2.72
CA VAL A 127 11.60 8.23 2.96
C VAL A 127 12.68 8.68 1.97
N ASN A 128 13.39 7.75 1.36
CA ASN A 128 14.44 8.04 0.39
C ASN A 128 13.93 8.18 -1.06
N ILE A 129 12.62 8.01 -1.29
CA ILE A 129 12.00 8.29 -2.60
C ILE A 129 12.00 9.81 -2.81
N THR A 130 12.73 10.27 -3.82
CA THR A 130 12.78 11.68 -4.21
C THR A 130 11.47 12.10 -4.87
N GLY A 131 10.52 12.62 -4.08
CA GLY A 131 9.20 13.03 -4.58
C GLY A 131 8.06 12.82 -3.55
N ARG A 132 8.06 13.60 -2.46
CA ARG A 132 6.98 13.83 -1.45
C ARG A 132 6.22 12.63 -0.81
N SER A 133 6.14 12.70 0.52
CA SER A 133 5.22 12.14 1.56
C SER A 133 4.07 11.15 1.25
N LEU A 134 3.48 11.08 0.06
CA LEU A 134 2.35 10.19 -0.25
C LEU A 134 2.76 8.71 -0.16
N ALA A 135 3.95 8.36 -0.68
CA ALA A 135 4.50 7.01 -0.56
C ALA A 135 4.90 6.65 0.89
N ILE A 136 5.41 7.64 1.65
CA ILE A 136 5.82 7.48 3.06
C ILE A 136 4.64 7.04 3.94
N CYS A 137 3.48 7.67 3.77
CA CYS A 137 2.28 7.32 4.55
C CYS A 137 1.75 5.91 4.22
N TRP A 138 1.99 5.39 3.02
CA TRP A 138 1.46 4.10 2.58
C TRP A 138 2.40 2.96 2.96
N ALA A 139 3.70 3.12 2.74
CA ALA A 139 4.69 2.13 3.15
C ALA A 139 4.64 1.86 4.66
N HIS A 140 4.44 2.89 5.51
CA HIS A 140 4.28 2.69 6.95
C HIS A 140 3.08 1.81 7.32
N CYS A 141 1.94 1.97 6.62
CA CYS A 141 0.74 1.17 6.88
C CYS A 141 0.86 -0.27 6.33
N ILE A 142 1.60 -0.47 5.24
CA ILE A 142 1.71 -1.76 4.56
C ILE A 142 2.85 -2.61 5.14
N ALA A 143 3.93 -1.98 5.60
CA ALA A 143 5.07 -2.65 6.23
C ALA A 143 4.78 -3.17 7.65
N TRP A 144 3.55 -3.02 8.14
CA TRP A 144 3.07 -3.72 9.34
C TRP A 144 2.84 -5.21 9.00
N ARG A 145 3.94 -5.92 8.72
CA ARG A 145 3.96 -7.36 8.42
C ARG A 145 3.95 -8.20 9.68
N ASP A 146 4.52 -7.67 10.75
CA ASP A 146 4.69 -8.38 12.01
C ASP A 146 3.97 -7.57 13.10
N GLY A 147 2.77 -8.02 13.46
CA GLY A 147 2.20 -7.64 14.74
C GLY A 147 3.11 -8.15 15.85
N ASP A 148 4.04 -7.31 16.32
CA ASP A 148 4.69 -7.48 17.61
C ASP A 148 3.87 -6.75 18.69
N PRO A 149 2.98 -7.43 19.41
CA PRO A 149 2.39 -6.89 20.63
C PRO A 149 3.40 -6.80 21.79
N GLY A 150 4.64 -7.25 21.62
CA GLY A 150 5.62 -7.45 22.68
C GLY A 150 6.40 -6.23 23.14
N THR A 151 6.41 -5.12 22.41
CA THR A 151 7.23 -3.94 22.80
C THR A 151 6.52 -2.92 23.70
N LEU A 152 5.26 -3.16 24.10
CA LEU A 152 4.52 -2.31 25.05
C LEU A 152 4.24 -2.97 26.42
N ALA A 153 4.72 -4.19 26.65
CA ALA A 153 4.53 -4.90 27.92
C ALA A 153 5.83 -5.58 28.37
N GLY A 154 6.64 -4.88 29.17
CA GLY A 154 7.73 -5.53 29.88
C GLY A 154 8.89 -4.65 30.29
N ASP A 155 8.65 -3.57 31.04
CA ASP A 155 9.67 -3.06 31.95
C ASP A 155 9.05 -3.00 33.36
N SER A 156 8.87 -4.18 33.94
CA SER A 156 8.65 -4.35 35.37
C SER A 156 9.69 -5.32 35.89
N GLY A 157 10.88 -4.81 36.18
CA GLY A 157 11.99 -5.66 36.61
C GLY A 157 13.24 -4.94 37.09
N VAL A 158 13.10 -3.88 37.91
CA VAL A 158 14.21 -3.44 38.78
C VAL A 158 13.69 -3.06 40.17
N ALA A 159 13.73 -4.03 41.08
CA ALA A 159 14.10 -3.88 42.50
C ALA A 159 14.34 -5.27 43.11
#